data_AF-A0A920V465-F1
#
_entry.id   AF-A0A920V465-F1
#
_cell.length_a   1.000
_cell.length_b   1.000
_cell.length_c   1.000
_cell.angle_alpha   90.00
_cell.angle_beta   90.00
_cell.angle_gamma   90.00
#
_symmetry.space_group_name_H-M   'P 1'
#
loop_
_entity.id
_entity.type
_entity.pdbx_description
1 polymer ?
#
loop_
_entity_poly.entity_id
_entity_poly.type
_entity_poly.pdbx_seq_one_letter_code
_entity_poly.pdbx_strand_id
1 'polypeptide(L)'
;MTDRPDSPAAADHLQLDPALCRERQQRLVTVMARRDLQRVLLVQPEHVQYLTGFRTPHSLLKTAVALDADGHCTLAAPNAAPDNVAADTVVTFEAQWHATLRQEQPRESSRVLSAALDGRPPVERLGVEFSTFGPHFQAAIGSATPETSDVEPDLWQLRRNKDPDELAMIGRAIECTEAMYRRAPGRSSSLVSPNWRCSINCTRQPSRSPESR
;
A
#
# COMPACT_ATOMS: atom_id res chain seq x y z
N MET A 1 1.03 25.52 -36.77
CA MET A 1 0.42 24.19 -36.56
C MET A 1 1.57 23.19 -36.62
N THR A 2 2.39 23.15 -35.58
CA THR A 2 3.54 22.26 -35.49
C THR A 2 3.15 21.05 -34.68
N ASP A 3 3.15 19.94 -35.38
CA ASP A 3 2.98 18.57 -34.94
C ASP A 3 3.87 18.32 -33.70
N ARG A 4 3.26 17.87 -32.61
CA ARG A 4 3.96 17.51 -31.38
C ARG A 4 4.17 16.00 -31.46
N PRO A 5 5.40 15.49 -31.50
CA PRO A 5 5.61 14.05 -31.63
C PRO A 5 4.97 13.36 -30.42
N ASP A 6 4.09 12.40 -30.70
CA ASP A 6 3.58 11.46 -29.73
C ASP A 6 4.78 10.77 -29.07
N SER A 7 5.05 11.16 -27.82
CA SER A 7 6.06 10.52 -26.98
C SER A 7 5.42 9.23 -26.44
N PRO A 8 5.82 8.03 -26.90
CA PRO A 8 5.31 6.80 -26.31
C PRO A 8 6.06 6.56 -24.98
N ALA A 9 5.36 5.99 -24.00
CA ALA A 9 5.89 5.46 -22.72
C ALA A 9 6.14 6.41 -21.53
N ALA A 10 5.64 7.66 -21.52
CA ALA A 10 5.76 8.51 -20.31
C ALA A 10 4.76 8.18 -19.18
N ALA A 11 3.74 7.36 -19.45
CA ALA A 11 2.67 7.05 -18.48
C ALA A 11 3.02 5.92 -17.51
N ASP A 12 3.96 5.04 -17.86
CA ASP A 12 4.25 3.80 -17.12
C ASP A 12 4.95 4.04 -15.77
N HIS A 13 5.56 5.21 -15.58
CA HIS A 13 6.32 5.55 -14.37
C HIS A 13 5.51 6.19 -13.24
N LEU A 14 4.18 6.29 -13.38
CA LEU A 14 3.31 6.99 -12.42
C LEU A 14 2.38 6.08 -11.62
N GLN A 15 2.44 4.78 -11.86
CA GLN A 15 1.66 3.77 -11.15
C GLN A 15 2.58 2.65 -10.65
N LEU A 16 2.14 1.95 -9.61
CA LEU A 16 2.83 0.75 -9.16
C LEU A 16 2.58 -0.38 -10.15
N ASP A 17 3.60 -1.18 -10.38
CA ASP A 17 3.51 -2.36 -11.24
C ASP A 17 2.76 -3.48 -10.49
N PRO A 18 1.64 -4.00 -11.01
CA PRO A 18 0.94 -5.12 -10.39
C PRO A 18 1.82 -6.35 -10.15
N ALA A 19 2.82 -6.61 -11.01
CA ALA A 19 3.76 -7.71 -10.80
C ALA A 19 4.61 -7.49 -9.52
N LEU A 20 5.15 -6.28 -9.33
CA LEU A 20 5.88 -5.93 -8.11
C LEU A 20 4.94 -5.87 -6.89
N CYS A 21 3.67 -5.52 -7.06
CA CYS A 21 2.65 -5.66 -6.03
C CYS A 21 2.41 -7.12 -5.62
N ARG A 22 2.43 -8.09 -6.55
CA ARG A 22 2.40 -9.52 -6.20
C ARG A 22 3.64 -9.95 -5.41
N GLU A 23 4.83 -9.43 -5.74
CA GLU A 23 6.02 -9.69 -4.93
C GLU A 23 5.89 -9.13 -3.50
N ARG A 24 5.28 -7.95 -3.34
CA ARG A 24 4.95 -7.37 -2.03
C ARG A 24 3.99 -8.25 -1.24
N GLN A 25 2.94 -8.77 -1.89
CA GLN A 25 2.01 -9.72 -1.28
C GLN A 25 2.75 -10.97 -0.79
N GLN A 26 3.65 -11.54 -1.60
CA GLN A 26 4.42 -12.72 -1.20
C GLN A 26 5.34 -12.47 0.00
N ARG A 27 5.93 -11.27 0.09
CA ARG A 27 6.71 -10.85 1.27
C ARG A 27 5.83 -10.76 2.51
N LEU A 28 4.61 -10.25 2.39
CA LEU A 28 3.64 -10.23 3.49
C LEU A 28 3.16 -11.64 3.88
N VAL A 29 2.88 -12.52 2.91
CA VAL A 29 2.57 -13.94 3.17
C VAL A 29 3.70 -14.62 3.94
N THR A 30 4.96 -14.30 3.61
CA THR A 30 6.13 -14.82 4.36
C THR A 30 6.12 -14.33 5.81
N VAL A 31 5.73 -13.08 6.07
CA VAL A 31 5.54 -12.56 7.43
C VAL A 31 4.38 -13.26 8.13
N MET A 32 3.25 -13.42 7.44
CA MET A 32 2.06 -14.12 7.95
C MET A 32 2.41 -15.53 8.41
N ALA A 33 3.13 -16.30 7.59
CA ALA A 33 3.58 -17.65 7.95
C ALA A 33 4.47 -17.67 9.21
N ARG A 34 5.37 -16.69 9.36
CA ARG A 34 6.22 -16.57 10.56
C ARG A 34 5.44 -16.21 11.83
N ARG A 35 4.33 -15.49 11.67
CA ARG A 35 3.45 -15.03 12.75
C ARG A 35 2.23 -15.92 12.97
N ASP A 36 2.14 -17.04 12.25
CA ASP A 36 0.98 -17.94 12.26
C ASP A 36 -0.34 -17.23 11.91
N LEU A 37 -0.30 -16.23 11.02
CA LEU A 37 -1.50 -15.51 10.58
C LEU A 37 -2.11 -16.21 9.36
N GLN A 38 -3.42 -16.45 9.41
CA GLN A 38 -4.13 -17.12 8.32
C GLN A 38 -4.68 -16.13 7.30
N ARG A 39 -4.96 -14.90 7.74
CA ARG A 39 -5.42 -13.79 6.90
C ARG A 39 -4.94 -12.48 7.48
N VAL A 40 -4.77 -11.48 6.62
CA VAL A 40 -4.65 -10.08 7.02
C VAL A 40 -5.76 -9.26 6.38
N LEU A 41 -6.29 -8.28 7.13
CA LEU A 41 -7.29 -7.33 6.66
C LEU A 41 -6.74 -5.92 6.83
N LEU A 42 -6.62 -5.19 5.72
CA LEU A 42 -6.03 -3.85 5.68
C LEU A 42 -7.01 -2.86 5.05
N VAL A 43 -7.06 -1.66 5.60
CA VAL A 43 -8.01 -0.58 5.25
C VAL A 43 -7.31 0.76 5.07
N GLN A 44 -6.06 0.92 5.54
CA GLN A 44 -5.27 2.12 5.24
C GLN A 44 -5.00 2.22 3.73
N PRO A 45 -5.30 3.37 3.10
CA PRO A 45 -5.08 3.55 1.66
C PRO A 45 -3.64 3.27 1.21
N GLU A 46 -2.67 3.58 2.07
CA GLU A 46 -1.24 3.37 1.79
C GLU A 46 -0.88 1.90 1.69
N HIS A 47 -1.47 1.05 2.54
CA HIS A 47 -1.22 -0.39 2.52
C HIS A 47 -2.04 -1.10 1.45
N VAL A 48 -3.27 -0.65 1.19
CA VAL A 48 -4.06 -1.08 0.03
C VAL A 48 -3.30 -0.78 -1.27
N GLN A 49 -2.82 0.46 -1.45
CA GLN A 49 -2.04 0.83 -2.63
C GLN A 49 -0.74 0.03 -2.73
N TYR A 50 0.00 -0.11 -1.63
CA TYR A 50 1.25 -0.87 -1.61
C TYR A 50 1.06 -2.32 -2.08
N LEU A 51 0.02 -3.01 -1.60
CA LEU A 51 -0.21 -4.42 -1.95
C LEU A 51 -0.89 -4.64 -3.28
N THR A 52 -1.76 -3.74 -3.72
CA THR A 52 -2.64 -4.00 -4.88
C THR A 52 -2.35 -3.10 -6.07
N GLY A 53 -1.57 -2.04 -5.90
CA GLY A 53 -1.41 -0.96 -6.87
C GLY A 53 -2.62 -0.02 -6.92
N PHE A 54 -3.74 -0.39 -6.30
CA PHE A 54 -4.96 0.42 -6.31
C PHE A 54 -4.78 1.67 -5.46
N ARG A 55 -4.76 2.83 -6.12
CA ARG A 55 -4.81 4.13 -5.45
C ARG A 55 -6.25 4.63 -5.41
N THR A 56 -6.80 4.73 -4.21
CA THR A 56 -8.14 5.29 -4.00
C THR A 56 -8.22 6.68 -4.65
N PRO A 57 -9.19 6.93 -5.55
CA PRO A 57 -9.24 8.17 -6.34
C PRO A 57 -9.38 9.44 -5.49
N HIS A 58 -10.03 9.33 -4.33
CA HIS A 58 -10.31 10.44 -3.42
C HIS A 58 -10.11 10.00 -1.97
N SER A 59 -9.54 10.86 -1.13
CA SER A 59 -9.19 10.54 0.29
C SER A 59 -10.39 10.19 1.18
N LEU A 60 -11.58 10.65 0.79
CA LEU A 60 -12.84 10.37 1.49
C LEU A 60 -13.47 9.03 1.10
N LEU A 61 -13.02 8.39 0.02
CA LEU A 61 -13.45 7.05 -0.34
C LEU A 61 -12.69 6.03 0.49
N LYS A 62 -13.38 4.97 0.90
CA LYS A 62 -12.78 3.86 1.67
C LYS A 62 -12.53 2.66 0.77
N THR A 63 -11.62 1.81 1.21
CA THR A 63 -11.20 0.58 0.55
C THR A 63 -10.82 -0.42 1.61
N ALA A 64 -10.94 -1.70 1.31
CA ALA A 64 -10.42 -2.75 2.16
C ALA A 64 -9.81 -3.85 1.30
N VAL A 65 -8.75 -4.48 1.80
CA VAL A 65 -8.13 -5.65 1.18
C VAL A 65 -8.01 -6.76 2.21
N ALA A 66 -8.30 -7.98 1.78
CA ALA A 66 -7.96 -9.19 2.50
C ALA A 66 -6.90 -9.96 1.72
N LEU A 67 -5.87 -10.43 2.41
CA LEU A 67 -4.87 -11.34 1.86
C LEU A 67 -4.84 -12.59 2.73
N ASP A 68 -5.09 -13.74 2.11
CA ASP A 68 -5.06 -15.04 2.76
C ASP A 68 -3.64 -15.64 2.73
N ALA A 69 -3.37 -16.60 3.63
CA ALA A 69 -2.07 -17.26 3.74
C ALA A 69 -1.69 -18.10 2.49
N ASP A 70 -2.67 -18.43 1.64
CA ASP A 70 -2.46 -19.05 0.33
C ASP A 70 -2.01 -18.04 -0.75
N GLY A 71 -1.95 -16.74 -0.40
CA GLY A 71 -1.58 -15.65 -1.30
C GLY A 71 -2.75 -15.05 -2.08
N HIS A 72 -3.97 -15.55 -1.90
CA HIS A 72 -5.13 -14.99 -2.59
C HIS A 72 -5.52 -13.63 -2.01
N CYS A 73 -5.60 -12.63 -2.89
CA CYS A 73 -5.89 -11.26 -2.55
C CYS A 73 -7.28 -10.83 -3.03
N THR A 74 -8.12 -10.38 -2.08
CA THR A 74 -9.45 -9.85 -2.34
C THR A 74 -9.52 -8.36 -2.05
N LEU A 75 -9.84 -7.54 -3.04
CA LEU A 75 -9.98 -6.08 -2.94
C LEU A 75 -11.46 -5.67 -2.95
N ALA A 76 -11.87 -4.88 -1.97
CA ALA A 76 -13.14 -4.16 -1.97
C ALA A 76 -12.93 -2.71 -2.43
N ALA A 77 -13.32 -2.42 -3.67
CA ALA A 77 -13.16 -1.12 -4.33
C ALA A 77 -14.45 -0.28 -4.33
N PRO A 78 -14.36 1.06 -4.20
CA PRO A 78 -15.53 1.93 -4.25
C PRO A 78 -16.02 2.13 -5.69
N ASN A 79 -17.33 2.00 -5.89
CA ASN A 79 -18.10 2.27 -7.11
C ASN A 79 -17.80 1.39 -8.34
N ALA A 80 -16.53 1.23 -8.72
CA ALA A 80 -16.12 0.52 -9.92
C ALA A 80 -14.91 -0.39 -9.63
N ALA A 81 -14.85 -1.50 -10.35
CA ALA A 81 -13.70 -2.40 -10.29
C ALA A 81 -12.52 -1.73 -11.02
N PRO A 82 -11.37 -1.53 -10.37
CA PRO A 82 -10.19 -1.00 -11.05
C PRO A 82 -9.60 -2.02 -12.01
N ASP A 83 -9.08 -1.51 -13.13
CA ASP A 83 -8.22 -2.27 -14.03
C ASP A 83 -6.78 -2.29 -13.50
N ASN A 84 -5.99 -3.27 -13.94
CA ASN A 84 -4.55 -3.35 -13.69
C ASN A 84 -4.17 -3.30 -12.20
N VAL A 85 -4.84 -4.09 -11.36
CA VAL A 85 -4.52 -4.24 -9.94
C VAL A 85 -4.02 -5.65 -9.64
N ALA A 86 -3.15 -5.77 -8.64
CA ALA A 86 -2.73 -7.04 -8.09
C ALA A 86 -3.79 -7.57 -7.11
N ALA A 87 -4.94 -8.00 -7.62
CA ALA A 87 -5.97 -8.66 -6.81
C ALA A 87 -6.57 -9.83 -7.62
N ASP A 88 -6.77 -10.97 -6.96
CA ASP A 88 -7.38 -12.16 -7.57
C ASP A 88 -8.89 -12.05 -7.61
N THR A 89 -9.47 -11.31 -6.66
CA THR A 89 -10.89 -11.03 -6.59
C THR A 89 -11.09 -9.55 -6.31
N VAL A 90 -11.93 -8.91 -7.11
CA VAL A 90 -12.32 -7.52 -6.92
C VAL A 90 -13.83 -7.48 -6.74
N VAL A 91 -14.27 -6.99 -5.59
CA VAL A 91 -15.67 -6.69 -5.31
C VAL A 91 -15.87 -5.20 -5.17
N THR A 92 -17.06 -4.74 -5.50
CA THR A 92 -17.39 -3.31 -5.47
C THR A 92 -18.51 -3.03 -4.48
N PHE A 93 -18.51 -1.82 -3.95
CA PHE A 93 -19.62 -1.30 -3.16
C PHE A 93 -19.93 0.14 -3.56
N GLU A 94 -21.19 0.53 -3.41
CA GLU A 94 -21.62 1.89 -3.71
C GLU A 94 -21.15 2.83 -2.60
N ALA A 95 -20.15 3.65 -2.92
CA ALA A 95 -19.55 4.61 -1.99
C ALA A 95 -20.17 6.01 -2.10
N GLN A 96 -20.88 6.28 -3.22
CA GLN A 96 -21.48 7.58 -3.51
C GLN A 96 -22.86 7.44 -4.17
N TRP A 97 -23.75 8.39 -3.86
CA TRP A 97 -25.05 8.57 -4.51
C TRP A 97 -25.09 9.92 -5.20
N HIS A 98 -25.18 9.96 -6.54
CA HIS A 98 -25.25 11.21 -7.30
C HIS A 98 -24.19 12.25 -6.86
N ALA A 99 -22.93 11.80 -6.72
CA ALA A 99 -21.79 12.58 -6.21
C ALA A 99 -21.81 12.95 -4.71
N THR A 100 -22.76 12.45 -3.93
CA THR A 100 -22.79 12.57 -2.46
C THR A 100 -22.13 11.37 -1.80
N LEU A 101 -21.17 11.59 -0.89
CA LEU A 101 -20.48 10.52 -0.18
C LEU A 101 -21.41 9.83 0.84
N ARG A 102 -21.41 8.50 0.84
CA ARG A 102 -22.04 7.73 1.92
C ARG A 102 -21.16 7.76 3.17
N GLN A 103 -21.79 7.84 4.34
CA GLN A 103 -21.07 7.84 5.62
C GLN A 103 -20.74 6.42 6.08
N GLU A 104 -21.55 5.44 5.68
CA GLU A 104 -21.46 4.04 6.07
C GLU A 104 -20.46 3.24 5.24
N GLN A 105 -19.56 3.89 4.49
CA GLN A 105 -18.60 3.21 3.62
C GLN A 105 -17.81 2.10 4.32
N PRO A 106 -17.29 2.24 5.56
CA PRO A 106 -16.62 1.14 6.24
C PRO A 106 -17.51 -0.09 6.44
N ARG A 107 -18.80 0.12 6.70
CA ARG A 107 -19.79 -0.96 6.82
C ARG A 107 -20.04 -1.63 5.47
N GLU A 108 -20.21 -0.85 4.41
CA GLU A 108 -20.47 -1.40 3.07
C GLU A 108 -19.26 -2.13 2.50
N SER A 109 -18.05 -1.58 2.65
CA SER A 109 -16.81 -2.24 2.23
C SER A 109 -16.58 -3.53 3.01
N SER A 110 -16.83 -3.52 4.32
CA SER A 110 -16.79 -4.71 5.18
C SER A 110 -17.78 -5.77 4.72
N ARG A 111 -19.04 -5.38 4.44
CA ARG A 111 -20.09 -6.29 4.02
C ARG A 111 -19.76 -7.01 2.72
N VAL A 112 -19.32 -6.28 1.68
CA VAL A 112 -18.99 -6.90 0.39
C VAL A 112 -17.72 -7.75 0.48
N LEU A 113 -16.74 -7.34 1.30
CA LEU A 113 -15.54 -8.13 1.54
C LEU A 113 -15.88 -9.43 2.28
N SER A 114 -16.69 -9.37 3.33
CA SER A 114 -17.17 -10.54 4.08
C SER A 114 -17.89 -11.52 3.16
N ALA A 115 -18.80 -11.04 2.32
CA ALA A 115 -19.51 -11.88 1.35
C ALA A 115 -18.56 -12.52 0.31
N ALA A 116 -17.50 -11.82 -0.10
CA ALA A 116 -16.48 -12.37 -1.01
C ALA A 116 -15.58 -13.43 -0.36
N LEU A 117 -15.44 -13.37 0.96
CA LEU A 117 -14.71 -14.35 1.76
C LEU A 117 -15.60 -15.51 2.22
N ASP A 118 -16.91 -15.47 1.93
CA ASP A 118 -17.82 -16.56 2.25
C ASP A 118 -17.42 -17.84 1.49
N GLY A 119 -17.49 -18.97 2.18
CA GLY A 119 -16.97 -20.25 1.68
C GLY A 119 -15.46 -20.44 1.81
N ARG A 120 -14.69 -19.42 2.24
CA ARG A 120 -13.30 -19.62 2.68
C ARG A 120 -13.26 -20.23 4.10
N PRO A 121 -12.19 -20.96 4.45
CA PRO A 121 -12.03 -21.46 5.81
C PRO A 121 -12.12 -20.32 6.84
N PRO A 122 -12.80 -20.56 7.98
CA PRO A 122 -12.76 -19.60 9.08
C PRO A 122 -11.32 -19.44 9.57
N VAL A 123 -10.99 -18.23 10.02
CA VAL A 123 -9.67 -17.92 10.55
C VAL A 123 -9.73 -17.80 12.07
N GLU A 124 -8.76 -18.38 12.74
CA GLU A 124 -8.51 -18.27 14.18
C GLU A 124 -7.56 -17.12 14.49
N ARG A 125 -6.61 -16.82 13.59
CA ARG A 125 -5.60 -15.76 13.75
C ARG A 125 -5.63 -14.79 12.58
N LEU A 126 -6.02 -13.54 12.87
CA LEU A 126 -6.17 -12.48 11.89
C LEU A 126 -5.19 -11.34 12.16
N GLY A 127 -4.43 -10.95 11.14
CA GLY A 127 -3.66 -9.70 11.18
C GLY A 127 -4.51 -8.51 10.76
N VAL A 128 -4.40 -7.39 11.49
CA VAL A 128 -5.18 -6.16 11.22
C VAL A 128 -4.33 -4.92 11.49
N GLU A 129 -4.81 -3.76 11.09
CA GLU A 129 -4.19 -2.47 11.40
C GLU A 129 -4.86 -1.83 12.61
N PHE A 130 -4.31 -1.99 13.82
CA PHE A 130 -4.98 -1.53 15.05
C PHE A 130 -5.32 -0.04 15.04
N SER A 131 -4.55 0.79 14.34
CA SER A 131 -4.84 2.23 14.23
C SER A 131 -6.12 2.55 13.46
N THR A 132 -6.62 1.64 12.62
CA THR A 132 -7.76 1.90 11.71
C THR A 132 -8.80 0.77 11.67
N PHE A 133 -8.52 -0.36 12.31
CA PHE A 133 -9.41 -1.50 12.40
C PHE A 133 -10.60 -1.19 13.32
N GLY A 134 -11.73 -0.84 12.73
CA GLY A 134 -12.96 -0.48 13.43
C GLY A 134 -13.98 -1.63 13.58
N PRO A 135 -15.04 -1.45 14.41
CA PRO A 135 -16.04 -2.47 14.70
C PRO A 135 -16.76 -3.05 13.47
N HIS A 136 -16.93 -2.26 12.41
CA HIS A 136 -17.53 -2.73 11.17
C HIS A 136 -16.73 -3.85 10.51
N PHE A 137 -15.39 -3.81 10.59
CA PHE A 137 -14.55 -4.86 10.03
C PHE A 137 -14.46 -6.08 10.92
N GLN A 138 -14.61 -5.92 12.25
CA GLN A 138 -14.73 -7.05 13.17
C GLN A 138 -15.97 -7.90 12.86
N ALA A 139 -17.11 -7.25 12.59
CA ALA A 139 -18.33 -7.94 12.19
C ALA A 139 -18.21 -8.66 10.83
N ALA A 140 -17.25 -8.28 9.99
CA ALA A 140 -17.01 -8.88 8.68
C ALA A 140 -16.41 -10.28 8.74
N ILE A 141 -15.76 -10.64 9.86
CA ILE A 141 -14.94 -11.85 10.00
C ILE A 141 -15.77 -13.06 10.43
N GLY A 142 -17.10 -12.90 10.55
CA GLY A 142 -18.03 -13.97 10.90
C GLY A 142 -18.35 -14.03 12.40
N SER A 143 -19.04 -15.10 12.80
CA SER A 143 -19.55 -15.29 14.16
C SER A 143 -18.47 -15.70 15.18
N ALA A 144 -17.36 -16.27 14.73
CA ALA A 144 -16.19 -16.51 15.57
C ALA A 144 -15.32 -15.26 15.58
N THR A 145 -14.94 -14.78 16.76
CA THR A 145 -13.99 -13.69 16.91
C THR A 145 -12.57 -14.25 16.86
N PRO A 146 -11.80 -14.05 15.78
CA PRO A 146 -10.41 -14.50 15.73
C PRO A 146 -9.56 -13.74 16.75
N GLU A 147 -8.44 -14.35 17.14
CA GLU A 147 -7.33 -13.66 17.78
C GLU A 147 -6.75 -12.64 16.78
N THR A 148 -6.87 -11.36 17.10
CA THR A 148 -6.37 -10.28 16.25
C THR A 148 -4.97 -9.87 16.67
N SER A 149 -4.08 -9.67 15.69
CA SER A 149 -2.72 -9.17 15.89
C SER A 149 -2.45 -7.95 15.02
N ASP A 150 -1.76 -6.94 15.57
CA ASP A 150 -1.34 -5.77 14.79
C ASP A 150 -0.23 -6.15 13.79
N VAL A 151 -0.43 -5.82 12.51
CA VAL A 151 0.55 -6.02 11.43
C VAL A 151 1.15 -4.72 10.88
N GLU A 152 0.76 -3.55 11.40
CA GLU A 152 1.33 -2.26 10.97
C GLU A 152 2.86 -2.19 11.10
N PRO A 153 3.48 -2.66 12.21
CA PRO A 153 4.94 -2.63 12.34
C PRO A 153 5.64 -3.43 11.24
N ASP A 154 5.08 -4.58 10.84
CA ASP A 154 5.64 -5.42 9.78
C ASP A 154 5.53 -4.71 8.41
N LEU A 155 4.36 -4.14 8.12
CA LEU A 155 4.12 -3.38 6.89
C LEU A 155 5.06 -2.17 6.79
N TRP A 156 5.32 -1.48 7.90
CA TRP A 156 6.30 -0.39 7.92
C TRP A 156 7.73 -0.88 7.64
N GLN A 157 8.11 -2.06 8.12
CA GLN A 157 9.43 -2.63 7.81
C GLN A 157 9.52 -3.04 6.34
N LEU A 158 8.50 -3.72 5.80
CA LEU A 158 8.43 -4.10 4.39
C LEU A 158 8.52 -2.88 3.47
N ARG A 159 7.88 -1.77 3.83
CA ARG A 159 7.86 -0.52 3.06
C ARG A 159 9.14 0.31 3.16
N ARG A 160 10.13 -0.05 3.98
CA ARG A 160 11.42 0.68 4.03
C ARG A 160 12.31 0.38 2.83
N ASN A 161 12.15 -0.80 2.22
CA ASN A 161 12.86 -1.17 1.01
C ASN A 161 11.97 -0.89 -0.20
N LYS A 162 12.44 -0.04 -1.11
CA LYS A 162 11.69 0.38 -2.30
C LYS A 162 12.00 -0.51 -3.48
N ASP A 163 10.95 -1.01 -4.12
CA ASP A 163 11.10 -1.73 -5.39
C ASP A 163 11.34 -0.73 -6.54
N PRO A 164 11.74 -1.21 -7.74
CA PRO A 164 12.08 -0.33 -8.86
C PRO A 164 10.98 0.63 -9.32
N ASP A 165 9.71 0.23 -9.27
CA ASP A 165 8.55 1.10 -9.59
C ASP A 165 8.37 2.24 -8.58
N GLU A 166 8.50 1.96 -7.28
CA GLU A 166 8.49 2.98 -6.23
C GLU A 166 9.65 3.97 -6.39
N LEU A 167 10.85 3.47 -6.68
CA LEU A 167 12.02 4.31 -6.93
C LEU A 167 11.83 5.19 -8.17
N ALA A 168 11.24 4.64 -9.25
CA ALA A 168 10.93 5.41 -10.45
C ALA A 168 9.94 6.54 -10.15
N MET A 169 8.86 6.26 -9.41
CA MET A 169 7.88 7.26 -8.99
C MET A 169 8.50 8.37 -8.12
N ILE A 170 9.33 7.99 -7.14
CA ILE A 170 10.04 8.94 -6.27
C ILE A 170 11.00 9.80 -7.09
N GLY A 171 11.79 9.18 -7.98
CA GLY A 171 12.69 9.88 -8.89
C GLY A 171 11.94 10.91 -9.73
N ARG A 172 10.78 10.54 -10.27
CA ARG A 172 9.91 11.45 -11.02
C ARG A 172 9.40 12.62 -10.17
N ALA A 173 9.02 12.38 -8.92
CA ALA A 173 8.60 13.44 -8.01
C ALA A 173 9.74 14.42 -7.69
N ILE A 174 10.97 13.93 -7.56
CA ILE A 174 12.17 14.73 -7.37
C ILE A 174 12.40 15.63 -8.60
N GLU A 175 12.38 15.08 -9.81
CA GLU A 175 12.54 15.86 -11.05
C GLU A 175 11.51 16.99 -11.18
N CYS A 176 10.24 16.70 -10.87
CA CYS A 176 9.17 17.69 -10.87
C CYS A 176 9.44 18.80 -9.84
N THR A 177 9.91 18.43 -8.65
CA THR A 177 10.24 19.38 -7.58
C THR A 177 11.42 20.27 -7.98
N GLU A 178 12.46 19.71 -8.60
CA GLU A 178 13.60 20.47 -9.12
C GLU A 178 13.19 21.43 -10.24
N ALA A 179 12.29 21.00 -11.14
CA ALA A 179 11.74 21.87 -12.19
C ALA A 179 10.95 23.04 -11.59
N MET A 180 10.14 22.80 -10.56
CA MET A 180 9.42 23.83 -9.82
C MET A 180 10.41 24.84 -9.18
N TYR A 181 11.43 24.36 -8.47
CA TYR A 181 12.41 25.24 -7.84
C TYR A 181 13.24 26.05 -8.83
N ARG A 182 13.54 25.52 -10.02
CA ARG A 182 14.20 26.28 -11.11
C ARG A 182 13.33 27.42 -11.65
N ARG A 183 12.01 27.26 -11.63
CA ARG A 183 11.04 28.25 -12.13
C ARG A 183 10.72 29.34 -11.11
N ALA A 184 10.90 29.07 -9.82
CA ALA A 184 10.52 29.98 -8.74
C ALA A 184 11.35 31.29 -8.77
N PRO A 185 10.72 32.46 -8.91
CA PRO A 185 11.42 33.74 -8.84
C PRO A 185 11.93 33.98 -7.42
N GLY A 186 13.23 34.29 -7.28
CA GLY A 186 13.86 34.58 -5.99
C GLY A 186 15.11 33.77 -5.64
N ARG A 187 15.49 32.74 -6.43
CA ARG A 187 16.82 32.14 -6.31
C ARG A 187 17.82 32.89 -7.18
N SER A 188 18.55 33.81 -6.58
CA SER A 188 19.87 34.20 -7.08
C SER A 188 20.73 32.93 -7.25
N SER A 189 21.36 32.77 -8.40
CA SER A 189 22.08 31.57 -8.82
C SER A 189 23.35 31.25 -8.00
N SER A 190 23.56 31.91 -6.86
CA SER A 190 24.80 31.84 -6.07
C SER A 190 24.81 30.82 -4.93
N LEU A 191 23.78 29.97 -4.77
CA LEU A 191 23.69 29.01 -3.66
C LEU A 191 23.63 27.53 -4.06
N VAL A 192 23.86 27.18 -5.33
CA VAL A 192 24.12 25.77 -5.70
C VAL A 192 25.61 25.50 -5.55
N SER A 193 26.05 25.31 -4.31
CA SER A 193 27.36 24.75 -4.02
C SER A 193 27.30 23.23 -4.31
N PRO A 194 28.19 22.66 -5.14
CA PRO A 194 28.09 21.27 -5.62
C PRO A 194 28.43 20.20 -4.56
N ASN A 195 28.41 20.55 -3.27
CA ASN A 195 29.01 19.76 -2.20
C ASN A 195 28.03 19.23 -1.15
N TRP A 196 26.76 18.99 -1.51
CA TRP A 196 25.87 18.17 -0.69
C TRP A 196 26.19 16.67 -0.86
N ARG A 197 27.39 16.26 -0.43
CA ARG A 197 27.62 14.85 -0.08
C ARG A 197 26.89 14.60 1.23
N CYS A 198 25.89 13.73 1.16
CA CYS A 198 25.21 13.17 2.32
C CYS A 198 26.25 12.41 3.17
N SER A 199 26.78 13.05 4.21
CA SER A 199 27.63 12.42 5.22
C SER A 199 26.77 11.58 6.17
N ILE A 200 26.13 10.52 5.66
CA ILE A 200 25.67 9.43 6.54
C ILE A 200 26.90 8.58 6.82
N ASN A 201 27.52 8.90 7.95
CA ASN A 201 28.64 8.17 8.52
C ASN A 201 28.13 6.80 8.99
N CYS A 202 28.08 5.83 8.08
CA CYS A 202 27.79 4.44 8.39
C CYS A 202 29.08 3.77 8.89
N THR A 203 29.52 4.16 10.08
CA THR A 203 30.68 3.55 10.73
C THR A 203 30.29 2.16 11.22
N ARG A 204 30.79 1.13 10.53
CA ARG A 204 30.84 -0.26 11.01
C ARG A 204 31.39 -0.28 12.45
N GLN A 205 30.61 -0.78 13.40
CA GLN A 205 31.17 -1.24 14.68
C GLN A 205 31.95 -2.55 14.43
N PRO A 206 33.21 -2.67 14.87
CA PRO A 206 33.85 -3.98 14.98
C PRO A 206 33.35 -4.71 16.22
N SER A 207 33.02 -5.98 16.02
CA SER A 207 32.73 -6.99 17.03
C SER A 207 33.81 -7.07 18.11
N ARG A 208 33.43 -7.00 19.38
CA ARG A 208 34.30 -7.41 20.50
C ARG A 208 34.23 -8.94 20.66
N SER A 209 35.37 -9.60 20.49
CA SER A 209 35.59 -10.98 20.91
C SER A 209 35.84 -11.05 22.44
N PRO A 210 35.62 -12.21 23.08
CA PRO A 210 35.64 -12.33 24.54
C PRO A 210 37.07 -12.55 25.07
N GLU A 211 37.44 -11.83 26.13
CA GLU A 211 38.63 -12.15 26.93
C GLU A 211 38.25 -13.10 28.08
N SER A 212 38.98 -14.20 28.13
CA SER A 212 39.06 -15.19 29.18
C SER A 212 39.58 -14.65 30.51
N ARG A 213 38.91 -14.99 31.61
CA ARG A 213 39.49 -15.40 32.89
C ARG A 213 38.46 -16.15 33.72
#